data_AF-A0A0C9TX70-F1
#
_entry.id   AF-A0A0C9TX70-F1
#
_cell.length_a   1.000
_cell.length_b   1.000
_cell.length_c   1.000
_cell.angle_alpha   90.00
_cell.angle_beta   90.00
_cell.angle_gamma   90.00
#
_symmetry.space_group_name_H-M   'P 1'
#
loop_
_entity.id
_entity.type
_entity.pdbx_description
1 polymer ?
#
loop_
_entity_poly.entity_id
_entity_poly.type
_entity_poly.pdbx_seq_one_letter_code
_entity_poly.pdbx_strand_id
1 'polypeptide(L)'
;MDLGNMLRNPPEGDERSLIADHIVPTIARLQAECPLSMATMFSKEVLDMYSLPTEFLCSDLAASDRFFQSIIFNTFAMNERENLLWAPCHKHSSNLPPVALHQITFMELQTPMDFEVSREYIPPLSDVEDDNEGDDYDSNGNQPECGMPTPCHTILTNYNRTHRLNRQRSVPKDHYAKLAWTEKERTLAEAGIVITSIDDLKSKLSNFYEGGRKKSQDAYLRVPMDQMQR
;
A
#
# COMPACT_ATOMS: atom_id res chain seq x y z
N MET A 1 6.72 -13.60 17.94
CA MET A 1 7.58 -12.42 18.10
C MET A 1 7.18 -11.43 17.02
N ASP A 2 6.89 -10.19 17.38
CA ASP A 2 6.45 -9.16 16.42
C ASP A 2 7.68 -8.57 15.73
N LEU A 3 7.82 -8.83 14.42
CA LEU A 3 8.96 -8.40 13.62
C LEU A 3 9.10 -6.87 13.62
N GLY A 4 7.99 -6.12 13.64
CA GLY A 4 8.04 -4.66 13.69
C GLY A 4 8.69 -4.15 14.97
N ASN A 5 8.39 -4.81 16.09
CA ASN A 5 9.00 -4.50 17.38
C ASN A 5 10.47 -4.91 17.45
N MET A 6 10.83 -6.05 16.85
CA MET A 6 12.21 -6.48 16.73
C MET A 6 13.06 -5.46 15.95
N LEU A 7 12.57 -4.94 14.82
CA LEU A 7 13.30 -3.95 14.03
C LEU A 7 13.47 -2.62 14.78
N ARG A 8 12.48 -2.20 15.57
CA ARG A 8 12.52 -0.90 16.28
C ARG A 8 13.39 -0.92 17.53
N ASN A 9 13.30 -2.00 18.31
CA ASN A 9 13.99 -2.14 19.58
C ASN A 9 14.33 -3.63 19.79
N PRO A 10 15.39 -4.13 19.13
CA PRO A 10 15.75 -5.54 19.18
C PRO A 10 16.28 -5.91 20.58
N PRO A 11 15.88 -7.09 21.12
CA PRO A 11 16.47 -7.61 22.34
C PRO A 11 17.95 -7.94 22.12
N GLU A 12 18.74 -7.97 23.19
CA GLU A 12 20.14 -8.39 23.14
C GLU A 12 20.28 -9.79 22.52
N GLY A 13 21.26 -9.98 21.64
CA GLY A 13 21.49 -11.23 20.92
C GLY A 13 21.87 -11.02 19.45
N ASP A 14 21.85 -12.12 18.70
CA ASP A 14 22.25 -12.16 17.29
C ASP A 14 21.35 -11.28 16.41
N GLU A 15 20.05 -11.15 16.76
CA GLU A 15 19.11 -10.30 16.03
C GLU A 15 19.47 -8.82 16.13
N ARG A 16 19.92 -8.37 17.30
CA ARG A 16 20.38 -6.99 17.50
C ARG A 16 21.64 -6.72 16.71
N SER A 17 22.60 -7.65 16.71
CA SER A 17 23.80 -7.55 15.86
C SER A 17 23.44 -7.50 14.38
N LEU A 18 22.55 -8.36 13.89
CA LEU A 18 22.10 -8.32 12.50
C LEU A 18 21.48 -6.96 12.14
N ILE A 19 20.65 -6.41 13.01
CA ILE A 19 20.00 -5.11 12.77
C ILE A 19 21.03 -3.97 12.81
N ALA A 20 21.90 -3.96 13.82
CA ALA A 20 22.89 -2.91 14.03
C ALA A 20 24.00 -2.90 12.97
N ASP A 21 24.48 -4.07 12.60
CA ASP A 21 25.68 -4.24 11.76
C ASP A 21 25.34 -4.30 10.27
N HIS A 22 24.12 -4.73 9.92
CA HIS A 22 23.71 -4.89 8.53
C HIS A 22 22.51 -4.03 8.15
N ILE A 23 21.36 -4.16 8.84
CA ILE A 23 20.12 -3.54 8.38
C ILE A 23 20.18 -2.01 8.47
N VAL A 24 20.56 -1.47 9.63
CA VAL A 24 20.63 0.00 9.83
C VAL A 24 21.66 0.63 8.88
N PRO A 25 22.90 0.12 8.76
CA PRO A 25 23.87 0.67 7.82
C PRO A 25 23.41 0.58 6.35
N THR A 26 22.77 -0.52 5.96
CA THR A 26 22.22 -0.67 4.61
C THR A 26 21.11 0.35 4.34
N ILE A 27 20.19 0.55 5.28
CA ILE A 27 19.12 1.57 5.14
C ILE A 27 19.74 2.97 5.08
N ALA A 28 20.69 3.30 5.96
CA ALA A 28 21.36 4.60 5.96
C ALA A 28 22.09 4.86 4.62
N ARG A 29 22.72 3.83 4.05
CA ARG A 29 23.35 3.90 2.73
C ARG A 29 22.33 4.08 1.62
N LEU A 30 21.24 3.32 1.62
CA LEU A 30 20.16 3.46 0.65
C LEU A 30 19.56 4.86 0.70
N GLN A 31 19.38 5.45 1.88
CA GLN A 31 18.88 6.83 2.01
C GLN A 31 19.84 7.88 1.41
N ALA A 32 21.15 7.64 1.49
CA ALA A 32 22.15 8.53 0.92
C ALA A 32 22.21 8.41 -0.61
N GLU A 33 22.21 7.18 -1.11
CA GLU A 33 22.36 6.86 -2.53
C GLU A 33 21.04 7.07 -3.30
N CYS A 34 19.90 6.65 -2.75
CA CYS A 34 18.59 6.68 -3.41
C CYS A 34 17.53 7.21 -2.42
N PRO A 35 17.40 8.54 -2.28
CA PRO A 35 16.38 9.11 -1.41
C PRO A 35 14.99 8.76 -1.95
N LEU A 36 14.21 8.02 -1.16
CA LEU A 36 12.87 7.58 -1.57
C LEU A 36 11.81 8.49 -0.96
N SER A 37 10.77 8.79 -1.73
CA SER A 37 9.57 9.49 -1.29
C SER A 37 8.36 8.56 -1.30
N MET A 38 7.49 8.70 -0.31
CA MET A 38 6.17 8.07 -0.29
C MET A 38 5.13 8.89 -1.09
N ALA A 39 5.56 9.89 -1.86
CA ALA A 39 4.69 10.68 -2.73
C ALA A 39 3.81 9.77 -3.59
N THR A 40 2.54 10.18 -3.71
CA THR A 40 1.46 9.51 -4.45
C THR A 40 1.10 8.08 -4.03
N MET A 41 1.78 7.49 -3.05
CA MET A 41 1.39 6.17 -2.51
C MET A 41 0.05 6.20 -1.77
N PHE A 42 -0.32 7.36 -1.22
CA PHE A 42 -1.57 7.56 -0.49
C PHE A 42 -2.31 8.77 -1.04
N SER A 43 -3.65 8.69 -1.05
CA SER A 43 -4.47 9.83 -1.47
C SER A 43 -4.36 10.96 -0.44
N LYS A 44 -4.55 12.20 -0.91
CA LYS A 44 -4.52 13.39 -0.05
C LYS A 44 -5.52 13.29 1.10
N GLU A 45 -6.70 12.75 0.84
CA GLU A 45 -7.76 12.57 1.83
C GLU A 45 -7.33 11.64 2.96
N VAL A 46 -6.55 10.59 2.64
CA VAL A 46 -6.01 9.67 3.65
C VAL A 46 -4.95 10.36 4.51
N LEU A 47 -4.07 11.15 3.89
CA LEU A 47 -3.01 11.88 4.60
C LEU A 47 -3.61 12.98 5.50
N ASP A 48 -4.57 13.75 4.98
CA ASP A 48 -5.30 14.78 5.72
C ASP A 48 -6.06 14.19 6.92
N MET A 49 -6.71 13.02 6.73
CA MET A 49 -7.41 12.32 7.80
C MET A 49 -6.49 11.94 8.98
N TYR A 50 -5.20 11.78 8.74
CA TYR A 50 -4.20 11.41 9.74
C TYR A 50 -3.24 12.54 10.11
N SER A 51 -3.49 13.78 9.64
CA SER A 51 -2.63 14.94 9.85
C SER A 51 -1.18 14.72 9.40
N LEU A 52 -1.00 14.04 8.27
CA LEU A 52 0.29 13.75 7.69
C LEU A 52 0.56 14.66 6.49
N PRO A 53 1.83 15.03 6.23
CA PRO A 53 2.17 15.80 5.05
C PRO A 53 1.84 15.00 3.78
N THR A 54 1.45 15.72 2.72
CA THR A 54 1.12 15.16 1.39
C THR A 54 2.29 14.34 0.82
N GLU A 55 3.51 14.73 1.17
CA GLU A 55 4.73 14.10 0.74
C GLU A 55 5.69 14.03 1.93
N PHE A 56 6.24 12.86 2.18
CA PHE A 56 7.34 12.68 3.12
C PHE A 56 8.32 11.65 2.59
N LEU A 57 9.59 11.83 2.96
CA LEU A 57 10.66 10.91 2.60
C LEU A 57 10.53 9.61 3.40
N CYS A 58 10.84 8.49 2.77
CA CYS A 58 10.99 7.20 3.47
C CYS A 58 12.08 7.25 4.55
N SER A 59 13.01 8.20 4.43
CA SER A 59 14.05 8.45 5.44
C SER A 59 13.53 9.13 6.70
N ASP A 60 12.38 9.82 6.64
CA ASP A 60 11.76 10.40 7.82
C ASP A 60 11.07 9.30 8.64
N LEU A 61 11.87 8.62 9.45
CA LEU A 61 11.42 7.55 10.32
C LEU A 61 10.32 8.02 11.28
N ALA A 62 10.31 9.29 11.70
CA ALA A 62 9.29 9.83 12.59
C ALA A 62 7.94 10.02 11.86
N ALA A 63 7.96 10.56 10.63
CA ALA A 63 6.76 10.63 9.80
C ALA A 63 6.21 9.23 9.46
N SER A 64 7.09 8.30 9.10
CA SER A 64 6.73 6.89 8.87
C SER A 64 6.11 6.25 10.11
N ASP A 65 6.72 6.43 11.28
CA ASP A 65 6.22 5.88 12.54
C ASP A 65 4.83 6.45 12.88
N ARG A 66 4.59 7.76 12.68
CA ARG A 66 3.26 8.39 12.82
C ARG A 66 2.24 7.83 11.82
N PHE A 67 2.63 7.66 10.56
CA PHE A 67 1.77 7.08 9.52
C PHE A 67 1.30 5.68 9.90
N PHE A 68 2.24 4.79 10.25
CA PHE A 68 1.88 3.42 10.63
C PHE A 68 1.10 3.37 11.94
N GLN A 69 1.41 4.21 12.94
CA GLN A 69 0.58 4.31 14.14
C GLN A 69 -0.86 4.74 13.84
N SER A 70 -1.05 5.57 12.81
CA SER A 70 -2.35 6.11 12.41
C SER A 70 -3.19 5.10 11.62
N ILE A 71 -2.54 4.22 10.85
CA ILE A 71 -3.19 3.25 9.96
C ILE A 71 -3.36 1.87 10.59
N ILE A 72 -2.54 1.50 11.58
CA ILE A 72 -2.66 0.19 12.22
C ILE A 72 -4.02 0.08 12.89
N PHE A 73 -4.88 -0.73 12.28
CA PHE A 73 -6.15 -1.16 12.81
C PHE A 73 -5.90 -2.15 13.99
N ASN A 74 -5.58 -1.60 15.17
CA ASN A 74 -5.90 -2.18 16.47
C ASN A 74 -5.32 -3.56 16.85
N THR A 75 -4.21 -4.04 16.29
CA THR A 75 -3.66 -5.36 16.71
C THR A 75 -2.23 -5.40 17.21
N PHE A 76 -1.39 -4.40 16.90
CA PHE A 76 0.01 -4.41 17.33
C PHE A 76 0.38 -3.07 17.98
N ALA A 77 0.78 -3.12 19.24
CA ALA A 77 1.43 -2.00 19.91
C ALA A 77 2.89 -2.00 19.47
N MET A 78 3.26 -1.00 18.68
CA MET A 78 4.64 -0.88 18.24
C MET A 78 5.47 -0.17 19.32
N ASN A 79 6.63 -0.73 19.63
CA ASN A 79 7.62 -0.14 20.53
C ASN A 79 8.16 1.17 19.95
N GLU A 80 8.65 2.02 20.84
CA GLU A 80 9.48 3.17 20.43
C GLU A 80 10.79 2.67 19.82
N ARG A 81 11.24 3.39 18.79
CA ARG A 81 12.48 3.09 18.09
C ARG A 81 13.67 3.47 18.96
N GLU A 82 14.69 2.62 19.02
CA GLU A 82 15.90 2.91 19.75
C GLU A 82 16.72 4.00 19.06
N ASN A 83 16.73 5.21 19.63
CA ASN A 83 17.34 6.39 19.02
C ASN A 83 18.83 6.23 18.70
N LEU A 84 19.60 5.56 19.58
CA LEU A 84 21.04 5.39 19.36
C LEU A 84 21.33 4.44 18.21
N LEU A 85 20.59 3.34 18.13
CA LEU A 85 20.71 2.35 17.07
C LEU A 85 20.39 2.96 15.70
N TRP A 86 19.32 3.74 15.62
CA TRP A 86 18.84 4.34 14.36
C TRP A 86 19.43 5.72 14.04
N ALA A 87 20.32 6.25 14.90
CA ALA A 87 21.02 7.52 14.70
C ALA A 87 21.66 7.70 13.31
N PRO A 88 22.26 6.66 12.67
CA PRO A 88 22.81 6.80 11.32
C PRO A 88 21.77 7.22 10.27
N CYS A 89 20.52 6.77 10.41
CA CYS A 89 19.43 7.09 9.47
C CYS A 89 18.85 8.49 9.66
N HIS A 90 19.14 9.16 10.79
CA HIS A 90 18.64 10.52 11.05
C HIS A 90 19.47 11.61 10.35
N LYS A 91 20.65 11.26 9.81
CA LYS A 91 21.51 12.21 9.11
C LYS A 91 21.05 12.34 7.65
N HIS A 92 20.05 13.19 7.41
CA HIS A 92 19.56 13.47 6.07
C HIS A 92 20.54 14.40 5.35
N SER A 93 21.41 13.83 4.52
CA SER A 93 22.30 14.63 3.65
C SER A 93 22.44 13.99 2.26
N SER A 94 21.33 13.55 1.66
CA SER A 94 21.35 13.31 0.23
C SER A 94 21.12 14.65 -0.47
N ASN A 95 21.99 14.97 -1.41
CA ASN A 95 21.81 16.11 -2.31
C ASN A 95 20.96 15.74 -3.53
N LEU A 96 20.54 14.48 -3.63
CA LEU A 96 19.77 13.97 -4.75
C LEU A 96 18.28 14.28 -4.55
N PRO A 97 17.55 14.57 -5.64
CA PRO A 97 16.10 14.71 -5.57
C PRO A 97 15.48 13.36 -5.18
N PRO A 98 14.43 13.35 -4.34
CA PRO A 98 13.80 12.10 -3.93
C PRO A 98 13.00 11.47 -5.08
N VAL A 99 13.14 10.16 -5.24
CA VAL A 99 12.41 9.34 -6.23
C VAL A 99 11.17 8.75 -5.56
N ALA A 100 10.01 8.84 -6.21
CA ALA A 100 8.81 8.28 -5.62
C ALA A 100 8.86 6.75 -5.68
N LEU A 101 8.53 6.08 -4.57
CA LEU A 101 8.76 4.63 -4.40
C LEU A 101 8.14 3.78 -5.51
N HIS A 102 6.96 4.16 -6.00
CA HIS A 102 6.25 3.44 -7.05
C HIS A 102 6.89 3.56 -8.44
N GLN A 103 7.82 4.49 -8.64
CA GLN A 103 8.56 4.65 -9.90
C GLN A 103 9.77 3.71 -9.97
N ILE A 104 10.15 3.09 -8.86
CA ILE A 104 11.34 2.25 -8.79
C ILE A 104 11.01 0.86 -9.29
N THR A 105 11.66 0.49 -10.37
CA THR A 105 11.61 -0.85 -10.93
C THR A 105 12.61 -1.78 -10.23
N PHE A 106 12.34 -3.08 -10.33
CA PHE A 106 13.25 -4.10 -9.80
C PHE A 106 14.66 -4.00 -10.40
N MET A 107 14.77 -3.66 -11.69
CA MET A 107 16.06 -3.51 -12.37
C MET A 107 16.89 -2.38 -11.77
N GLU A 108 16.27 -1.23 -11.48
CA GLU A 108 16.96 -0.07 -10.88
C GLU A 108 17.49 -0.35 -9.47
N LEU A 109 16.84 -1.25 -8.71
CA LEU A 109 17.35 -1.71 -7.41
C LEU A 109 18.56 -2.64 -7.54
N GLN A 110 18.75 -3.28 -8.69
CA GLN A 110 19.82 -4.26 -8.92
C GLN A 110 21.00 -3.72 -9.72
N THR A 111 20.81 -2.66 -10.51
CA THR A 111 21.86 -2.05 -11.32
C THR A 111 22.54 -0.88 -10.60
N PRO A 112 23.87 -0.77 -10.62
CA PRO A 112 24.59 0.41 -10.14
C PRO A 112 24.08 1.68 -10.84
N MET A 113 23.92 2.76 -10.06
CA MET A 113 23.18 4.01 -10.34
C MET A 113 23.76 4.92 -11.44
N ASP A 114 24.34 4.37 -12.51
CA ASP A 114 24.80 5.17 -13.66
C ASP A 114 23.67 5.44 -14.68
N PHE A 115 22.43 5.10 -14.35
CA PHE A 115 21.27 5.23 -15.26
C PHE A 115 20.56 6.58 -15.05
N GLU A 116 21.02 7.63 -15.74
CA GLU A 116 20.27 8.88 -15.93
C GLU A 116 19.14 8.66 -16.95
N VAL A 117 18.04 8.01 -16.55
CA VAL A 117 16.82 8.03 -17.37
C VAL A 117 15.82 8.92 -16.66
N SER A 118 15.68 10.14 -17.18
CA SER A 118 14.54 11.01 -16.91
C SER A 118 13.29 10.32 -17.44
N ARG A 119 12.67 9.44 -16.63
CA ARG A 119 11.40 8.83 -16.98
C ARG A 119 10.29 9.83 -16.70
N GLU A 120 9.42 10.03 -17.69
CA GLU A 120 8.13 10.63 -17.44
C GLU A 120 7.35 9.76 -16.46
N TYR A 121 6.77 10.40 -15.44
CA TYR A 121 5.98 9.73 -14.43
C TYR A 121 4.75 9.08 -15.08
N ILE A 122 4.64 7.75 -14.96
CA ILE A 122 3.43 7.03 -15.30
C ILE A 122 2.86 6.47 -13.97
N PRO A 123 1.70 6.95 -13.48
CA PRO A 123 1.09 6.45 -12.25
C PRO A 123 0.95 4.92 -12.26
N PRO A 124 1.15 4.21 -11.14
CA PRO A 124 0.96 2.75 -11.06
C PRO A 124 -0.52 2.31 -11.23
N LEU A 125 -1.43 3.28 -11.36
CA LEU A 125 -2.85 3.11 -11.72
C LEU A 125 -3.18 3.77 -13.06
N SER A 126 -2.17 4.05 -13.87
CA SER A 126 -2.39 4.41 -15.27
C SER A 126 -2.69 3.14 -16.06
N ASP A 127 -3.73 3.19 -16.87
CA ASP A 127 -4.16 2.07 -17.72
C ASP A 127 -3.24 1.94 -18.96
N VAL A 128 -1.92 1.92 -18.76
CA VAL A 128 -0.99 1.62 -19.85
C VAL A 128 -0.88 0.11 -19.93
N GLU A 129 -1.60 -0.48 -20.88
CA GLU A 129 -1.49 -1.90 -21.21
C GLU A 129 -0.03 -2.22 -21.58
N ASP A 130 0.54 -3.23 -20.91
CA ASP A 130 1.91 -3.72 -21.06
C ASP A 130 2.05 -4.52 -22.37
N ASP A 131 1.70 -3.88 -23.49
CA ASP A 131 1.69 -4.47 -24.82
C ASP A 131 2.93 -4.02 -25.61
N ASN A 132 4.08 -4.69 -25.40
CA ASN A 132 4.91 -5.26 -26.47
C ASN A 132 6.28 -5.74 -25.96
N GLU A 133 6.40 -7.05 -25.73
CA GLU A 133 7.63 -7.77 -26.07
C GLU A 133 7.49 -8.25 -27.52
N GLY A 134 8.03 -7.50 -28.49
CA GLY A 134 7.99 -7.95 -29.89
C GLY A 134 8.33 -6.91 -30.95
N ASP A 135 9.59 -6.96 -31.36
CA ASP A 135 10.12 -6.62 -32.69
C ASP A 135 10.33 -5.14 -33.09
N ASP A 136 11.46 -4.96 -33.79
CA ASP A 136 12.00 -3.75 -34.43
C ASP A 136 10.93 -2.88 -35.11
N TYR A 137 10.80 -1.61 -34.69
CA TYR A 137 10.16 -0.59 -35.52
C TYR A 137 10.95 0.71 -35.56
N ASP A 138 11.15 1.14 -36.80
CA ASP A 138 11.76 2.39 -37.24
C ASP A 138 11.24 3.62 -36.49
N SER A 139 12.19 4.49 -36.17
CA SER A 139 11.97 5.84 -35.67
C SER A 139 11.16 6.67 -36.68
N ASN A 140 9.84 6.73 -36.50
CA ASN A 140 9.01 7.80 -37.03
C ASN A 140 8.05 8.28 -35.94
N GLY A 141 8.35 9.47 -35.42
CA GLY A 141 7.71 10.08 -34.26
C GLY A 141 6.24 10.46 -34.47
N ASN A 142 5.36 9.49 -34.28
CA ASN A 142 3.99 9.73 -33.85
C ASN A 142 3.86 9.29 -32.40
N GLN A 143 4.00 10.25 -31.51
CA GLN A 143 3.66 10.13 -30.09
C GLN A 143 2.18 9.69 -30.00
N PRO A 144 1.86 8.56 -29.33
CA PRO A 144 0.48 8.16 -29.16
C PRO A 144 -0.23 9.26 -28.38
N GLU A 145 -1.27 9.83 -28.99
CA GLU A 145 -2.12 10.83 -28.35
C GLU A 145 -2.62 10.25 -27.02
N CYS A 146 -2.38 11.01 -25.94
CA CYS A 146 -2.82 10.76 -24.59
C CYS A 146 -4.23 10.14 -24.59
N GLY A 147 -4.28 8.85 -24.20
CA GLY A 147 -5.48 8.03 -24.26
C GLY A 147 -6.69 8.75 -23.67
N MET A 148 -7.82 8.66 -24.36
CA MET A 148 -9.09 9.17 -23.86
C MET A 148 -9.30 8.71 -22.40
N PRO A 149 -9.78 9.58 -21.50
CA PRO A 149 -9.98 9.20 -20.11
C PRO A 149 -10.85 7.95 -20.03
N THR A 150 -10.33 6.88 -19.45
CA THR A 150 -11.07 5.65 -19.22
C THR A 150 -12.34 5.99 -18.44
N PRO A 151 -13.51 5.42 -18.79
CA PRO A 151 -14.75 5.71 -18.08
C PRO A 151 -14.63 5.40 -16.59
N CYS A 152 -14.55 6.43 -15.74
CA CYS A 152 -14.49 6.27 -14.30
C CYS A 152 -15.90 6.20 -13.70
N HIS A 153 -16.22 5.10 -13.02
CA HIS A 153 -17.49 4.91 -12.34
C HIS A 153 -17.37 5.11 -10.82
N THR A 154 -17.85 6.24 -10.33
CA THR A 154 -17.93 6.49 -8.87
C THR A 154 -19.22 5.91 -8.30
N ILE A 155 -19.10 4.97 -7.35
CA ILE A 155 -20.24 4.39 -6.62
C ILE A 155 -20.28 4.96 -5.20
N LEU A 156 -21.30 5.76 -4.92
CA LEU A 156 -21.55 6.26 -3.56
C LEU A 156 -22.19 5.15 -2.71
N THR A 157 -21.65 4.93 -1.51
CA THR A 157 -22.16 3.93 -0.57
C THR A 157 -22.44 4.55 0.79
N ASN A 158 -23.33 3.93 1.57
CA ASN A 158 -23.60 4.31 2.94
C ASN A 158 -22.58 3.72 3.94
N TYR A 159 -21.40 3.28 3.50
CA TYR A 159 -20.41 2.69 4.39
C TYR A 159 -19.76 3.76 5.28
N ASN A 160 -19.76 3.53 6.59
CA ASN A 160 -19.11 4.40 7.57
C ASN A 160 -17.87 3.71 8.13
N ARG A 161 -16.70 4.10 7.65
CA ARG A 161 -15.40 3.57 8.10
C ARG A 161 -15.17 3.72 9.60
N THR A 162 -15.69 4.78 10.24
CA THR A 162 -15.44 5.06 11.66
C THR A 162 -16.42 4.35 12.60
N HIS A 163 -17.44 3.68 12.07
CA HIS A 163 -18.40 2.92 12.87
C HIS A 163 -17.69 1.82 13.68
N ARG A 164 -17.99 1.72 14.99
CA ARG A 164 -17.30 0.81 15.93
C ARG A 164 -17.17 -0.63 15.44
N LEU A 165 -18.24 -1.17 14.85
CA LEU A 165 -18.28 -2.54 14.32
C LEU A 165 -17.45 -2.76 13.04
N ASN A 166 -17.17 -1.70 12.28
CA ASN A 166 -16.31 -1.79 11.09
C ASN A 166 -14.81 -1.72 11.45
N ARG A 167 -14.49 -1.25 12.67
CA ARG A 167 -13.11 -1.13 13.17
C ARG A 167 -12.56 -2.42 13.78
N GLN A 168 -13.40 -3.44 13.98
CA GLN A 168 -13.02 -4.68 14.61
C GLN A 168 -13.49 -5.86 13.76
N ARG A 169 -12.59 -6.79 13.47
CA ARG A 169 -12.94 -8.11 12.95
C ARG A 169 -12.70 -9.13 14.04
N SER A 170 -13.67 -10.00 14.27
CA SER A 170 -13.59 -11.07 15.27
C SER A 170 -12.80 -12.25 14.72
N VAL A 171 -11.50 -12.05 14.46
CA VAL A 171 -10.62 -13.15 14.05
C VAL A 171 -10.17 -13.91 15.30
N PRO A 172 -10.34 -15.25 15.36
CA PRO A 172 -9.85 -16.04 16.48
C PRO A 172 -8.33 -15.90 16.67
N LYS A 173 -7.87 -15.95 17.93
CA LYS A 173 -6.43 -15.88 18.27
C LYS A 173 -5.72 -17.22 18.08
N ASP A 174 -6.43 -18.32 18.30
CA ASP A 174 -5.89 -19.67 18.11
C ASP A 174 -5.61 -19.95 16.64
N HIS A 175 -4.48 -20.60 16.33
CA HIS A 175 -4.03 -20.82 14.96
C HIS A 175 -5.00 -21.68 14.15
N TYR A 176 -5.50 -22.77 14.74
CA TYR A 176 -6.44 -23.67 14.05
C TYR A 176 -7.81 -23.02 13.88
N ALA A 177 -8.29 -22.31 14.92
CA ALA A 177 -9.52 -21.55 14.83
C ALA A 177 -9.43 -20.42 13.79
N LYS A 178 -8.26 -19.77 13.65
CA LYS A 178 -8.00 -18.76 12.63
C LYS A 178 -8.05 -19.37 11.23
N LEU A 179 -7.42 -20.52 11.02
CA LEU A 179 -7.47 -21.25 9.73
C LEU A 179 -8.91 -21.60 9.35
N ALA A 180 -9.66 -22.19 10.28
CA ALA A 180 -11.07 -22.57 10.08
C ALA A 180 -11.95 -21.33 9.82
N TRP A 181 -11.71 -20.24 10.54
CA TRP A 181 -12.40 -18.97 10.30
C TRP A 181 -12.10 -18.43 8.90
N THR A 182 -10.84 -18.40 8.47
CA THR A 182 -10.45 -17.94 7.13
C THR A 182 -11.11 -18.79 6.03
N GLU A 183 -11.16 -20.12 6.19
CA GLU A 183 -11.84 -20.99 5.23
C GLU A 183 -13.34 -20.73 5.17
N LYS A 184 -13.98 -20.54 6.34
CA LYS A 184 -15.39 -20.19 6.43
C LYS A 184 -15.68 -18.87 5.70
N GLU A 185 -14.90 -17.82 5.95
CA GLU A 185 -15.08 -16.53 5.27
C GLU A 185 -14.86 -16.62 3.77
N ARG A 186 -13.90 -17.44 3.31
CA ARG A 186 -13.69 -17.71 1.88
C ARG A 186 -14.93 -18.37 1.25
N THR A 187 -15.47 -19.39 1.91
CA THR A 187 -16.69 -20.08 1.45
C THR A 187 -17.88 -19.11 1.39
N LEU A 188 -18.04 -18.23 2.39
CA LEU A 188 -19.09 -17.21 2.39
C LEU A 188 -18.91 -16.19 1.25
N ALA A 189 -17.67 -15.81 0.94
CA ALA A 189 -17.37 -14.92 -0.18
C ALA A 189 -17.66 -15.56 -1.55
N GLU A 190 -17.33 -16.84 -1.71
CA GLU A 190 -17.62 -17.61 -2.93
C GLU A 190 -19.12 -17.79 -3.17
N ALA A 191 -19.87 -18.03 -2.10
CA ALA A 191 -21.33 -18.10 -2.08
C ALA A 191 -22.03 -16.73 -2.06
N GLY A 192 -21.25 -15.64 -2.11
CA GLY A 192 -21.76 -14.28 -2.12
C GLY A 192 -22.70 -13.99 -3.30
N ILE A 193 -23.54 -12.98 -3.14
CA ILE A 193 -24.50 -12.58 -4.19
C ILE A 193 -23.72 -12.11 -5.41
N VAL A 194 -23.91 -12.79 -6.53
CA VAL A 194 -23.24 -12.45 -7.79
C VAL A 194 -23.80 -11.16 -8.35
N ILE A 195 -22.91 -10.27 -8.76
CA ILE A 195 -23.22 -9.01 -9.43
C ILE A 195 -23.21 -9.23 -10.95
N THR A 196 -24.20 -8.69 -11.65
CA THR A 196 -24.35 -8.87 -13.10
C THR A 196 -24.11 -7.60 -13.93
N SER A 197 -23.99 -6.44 -13.28
CA SER A 197 -23.70 -5.16 -13.95
C SER A 197 -23.27 -4.09 -12.94
N ILE A 198 -22.75 -2.97 -13.43
CA ILE A 198 -22.41 -1.80 -12.60
C ILE A 198 -23.65 -1.21 -11.90
N ASP A 199 -24.80 -1.19 -12.56
CA ASP A 199 -26.04 -0.68 -11.95
C ASP A 199 -26.59 -1.64 -10.89
N ASP A 200 -26.46 -2.95 -11.11
CA ASP A 200 -26.76 -3.97 -10.10
C ASP A 200 -25.80 -3.84 -8.90
N LEU A 201 -24.50 -3.56 -9.14
CA LEU A 201 -23.53 -3.28 -8.08
C LEU A 201 -23.94 -2.08 -7.24
N LYS A 202 -24.29 -0.96 -7.87
CA LYS A 202 -24.76 0.26 -7.18
C LYS A 202 -25.99 -0.04 -6.33
N SER A 203 -27.00 -0.70 -6.91
CA SER A 203 -28.24 -1.07 -6.23
C SER A 203 -27.98 -1.98 -5.03
N LYS A 204 -27.19 -3.04 -5.21
CA LYS A 204 -26.85 -3.97 -4.13
C LYS A 204 -26.02 -3.30 -3.05
N LEU A 205 -25.00 -2.50 -3.38
CA LEU A 205 -24.17 -1.79 -2.40
C LEU A 205 -24.98 -0.78 -1.56
N SER A 206 -25.91 -0.05 -2.18
CA SER A 206 -26.78 0.89 -1.45
C SER A 206 -27.64 0.17 -0.40
N ASN A 207 -28.07 -1.05 -0.69
CA ASN A 207 -28.87 -1.89 0.19
C ASN A 207 -28.02 -2.79 1.12
N PHE A 208 -26.74 -2.96 0.83
CA PHE A 208 -25.84 -3.84 1.58
C PHE A 208 -25.46 -3.25 2.93
N TYR A 209 -25.41 -1.92 3.01
CA TYR A 209 -25.08 -1.18 4.21
C TYR A 209 -26.32 -0.56 4.87
N GLU A 210 -26.48 -0.76 6.17
CA GLU A 210 -27.49 -0.12 7.00
C GLU A 210 -26.83 0.57 8.19
N GLY A 211 -27.11 1.87 8.36
CA GLY A 211 -26.51 2.67 9.42
C GLY A 211 -24.98 2.74 9.38
N GLY A 212 -24.35 2.68 8.20
CA GLY A 212 -22.90 2.72 8.10
C GLY A 212 -22.18 1.37 8.04
N ARG A 213 -22.87 0.25 8.22
CA ARG A 213 -22.24 -1.08 8.38
C ARG A 213 -22.96 -2.14 7.56
N LYS A 214 -22.33 -3.30 7.35
CA LYS A 214 -22.99 -4.42 6.68
C LYS A 214 -24.29 -4.79 7.42
N LYS A 215 -25.38 -5.01 6.68
CA LYS A 215 -26.65 -5.50 7.24
C LYS A 215 -26.51 -6.85 7.93
N SER A 216 -25.78 -7.77 7.28
CA SER A 216 -25.43 -9.08 7.81
C SER A 216 -23.91 -9.25 7.79
N GLN A 217 -23.36 -9.77 8.89
CA GLN A 217 -21.92 -9.96 9.04
C GLN A 217 -21.36 -10.97 8.03
N ASP A 218 -22.15 -11.99 7.73
CA ASP A 218 -21.80 -13.11 6.85
C ASP A 218 -22.16 -12.83 5.39
N ALA A 219 -22.67 -11.63 5.07
CA ALA A 219 -23.02 -11.27 3.70
C ALA A 219 -21.79 -10.83 2.90
N TYR A 220 -21.77 -11.27 1.63
CA TYR A 220 -20.76 -10.96 0.64
C TYR A 220 -21.43 -10.66 -0.72
N LEU A 221 -20.79 -9.78 -1.48
CA LEU A 221 -21.10 -9.54 -2.89
C LEU A 221 -19.92 -10.07 -3.71
N ARG A 222 -20.20 -10.84 -4.76
CA ARG A 222 -19.18 -11.38 -5.66
C ARG A 222 -19.21 -10.59 -6.95
N VAL A 223 -18.09 -9.96 -7.30
CA VAL A 223 -17.94 -9.14 -8.52
C VAL A 223 -17.13 -9.96 -9.54
N PRO A 224 -17.76 -10.53 -10.57
CA PRO A 224 -17.05 -11.23 -11.63
C PRO A 224 -16.25 -10.23 -12.49
N MET A 225 -15.02 -10.58 -12.86
CA MET A 225 -14.14 -9.69 -13.63
C MET A 225 -14.71 -9.35 -15.02
N ASP A 226 -15.40 -10.30 -15.64
CA ASP A 226 -16.05 -10.16 -16.95
C ASP A 226 -17.19 -9.12 -16.96
N GLN A 227 -17.71 -8.76 -15.78
CA GLN A 227 -18.81 -7.78 -15.63
C GLN A 227 -18.31 -6.35 -15.37
N MET A 228 -17.00 -6.15 -15.25
CA MET A 228 -16.37 -4.86 -14.96
C MET A 228 -15.69 -4.21 -16.18
N GLN A 229 -15.62 -4.92 -17.32
CA GLN A 229 -14.87 -4.51 -18.52
C GLN A 229 -15.76 -3.92 -19.65
N ARG A 230 -16.96 -3.42 -19.33
CA ARG A 230 -17.89 -2.83 -20.31
C ARG A 230 -18.31 -1.43 -19.89
#